data_AF-A0A0C3PDM0-F1
#
_entry.id   AF-A0A0C3PDM0-F1
#
_cell.length_a   1.000
_cell.length_b   1.000
_cell.length_c   1.000
_cell.angle_alpha   90.00
_cell.angle_beta   90.00
_cell.angle_gamma   90.00
#
_symmetry.space_group_name_H-M   'P 1'
#
loop_
_entity.id
_entity.type
_entity.pdbx_description
1 polymer ?
#
loop_
_entity_poly.entity_id
_entity_poly.type
_entity_poly.pdbx_seq_one_letter_code
_entity_poly.pdbx_strand_id
1 'polypeptide(L)'
;ECEAELRRSGAGVAKLLRAGDVVWDIALGDERNIGRMVWDGNYLVDLDYKYSSLGELSPYFHSLAFPPSYFHRVIRTGESTGDNQQASPIVYVDISPWGQEIAQNLQLLQERGKAETPHGALHDVVRWVHRSSFKIRAPATTEHTRVHSHLREYFPHLIPRSERRAIPHLPGVFIDPHWYGTVVVEAEGTQEGLADLQERCGPGVFPPRPEAITGIAKGVERRRIWRVIREKSRPGEIWLRPVREKERV
;
A
#
# COMPACT_ATOMS: atom_id res chain seq x y z
N GLU A 1 12.33 26.76 2.36
CA GLU A 1 11.53 27.97 2.66
C GLU A 1 10.05 27.67 2.87
N CYS A 2 9.41 26.79 2.09
CA CYS A 2 8.00 26.41 2.24
C CYS A 2 7.57 26.04 3.68
N GLU A 3 8.30 25.18 4.39
CA GLU A 3 7.93 24.84 5.77
C GLU A 3 8.05 26.03 6.73
N ALA A 4 9.02 26.91 6.49
CA ALA A 4 9.21 28.09 7.31
C ALA A 4 8.04 29.05 7.10
N GLU A 5 7.53 29.18 5.86
CA GLU A 5 6.30 29.90 5.55
C GLU A 5 5.06 29.25 6.21
N LEU A 6 4.92 27.93 6.16
CA LEU A 6 3.82 27.22 6.85
C LEU A 6 3.82 27.48 8.37
N ARG A 7 5.01 27.47 8.99
CA ARG A 7 5.17 27.75 10.43
C ARG A 7 5.01 29.23 10.76
N ARG A 8 5.44 30.14 9.87
CA ARG A 8 5.32 31.60 10.00
C ARG A 8 3.91 32.11 9.77
N SER A 9 3.08 31.37 9.03
CA SER A 9 1.69 31.76 8.76
C SER A 9 0.99 32.09 10.08
N GLY A 10 0.47 33.32 10.21
CA GLY A 10 -0.09 33.83 11.47
C GLY A 10 -1.28 33.04 12.02
N ALA A 11 -1.88 32.18 11.18
CA ALA A 11 -2.94 31.24 11.55
C ALA A 11 -2.43 29.89 12.09
N GLY A 12 -1.12 29.62 12.04
CA GLY A 12 -0.54 28.34 12.45
C GLY A 12 -1.04 27.18 11.60
N VAL A 13 -1.04 27.33 10.25
CA VAL A 13 -1.56 26.32 9.31
C VAL A 13 -0.94 24.94 9.54
N ALA A 14 0.33 24.87 9.95
CA ALA A 14 0.99 23.62 10.31
C ALA A 14 0.26 22.82 11.41
N LYS A 15 -0.52 23.48 12.30
CA LYS A 15 -1.33 22.84 13.35
C LYS A 15 -2.61 22.20 12.81
N LEU A 16 -3.03 22.58 11.60
CA LEU A 16 -4.20 22.00 10.92
C LEU A 16 -3.82 20.75 10.12
N LEU A 17 -2.54 20.63 9.74
CA LEU A 17 -2.04 19.49 8.99
C LEU A 17 -2.00 18.23 9.86
N ARG A 18 -2.48 17.14 9.27
CA ARG A 18 -2.34 15.78 9.78
C ARG A 18 -1.27 15.08 8.97
N ALA A 19 -0.54 14.17 9.61
CA ALA A 19 0.37 13.30 8.87
C ALA A 19 -0.40 12.63 7.72
N GLY A 20 0.18 12.64 6.53
CA GLY A 20 -0.45 12.21 5.29
C GLY A 20 -1.12 13.32 4.48
N ASP A 21 -1.32 14.53 4.99
CA ASP A 21 -1.88 15.62 4.19
C ASP A 21 -0.92 16.03 3.06
N VAL A 22 -1.47 16.29 1.87
CA VAL A 22 -0.70 16.74 0.70
C VAL A 22 -0.68 18.26 0.64
N VAL A 23 0.51 18.83 0.58
CA VAL A 23 0.75 20.26 0.39
C VAL A 23 1.30 20.46 -1.01
N TRP A 24 0.77 21.46 -1.72
CA TRP A 24 1.19 21.79 -3.07
C TRP A 24 1.67 23.24 -3.14
N ASP A 25 2.92 23.41 -3.57
CA ASP A 25 3.45 24.71 -3.96
C ASP A 25 2.92 25.10 -5.35
N ILE A 26 1.86 25.89 -5.36
CA ILE A 26 1.18 26.35 -6.58
C ILE A 26 2.06 27.26 -7.45
N ALA A 27 3.14 27.83 -6.91
CA ALA A 27 4.05 28.67 -7.69
C ALA A 27 4.82 27.86 -8.75
N LEU A 28 4.94 26.54 -8.55
CA LEU A 28 5.59 25.61 -9.47
C LEU A 28 4.67 25.06 -10.57
N GLY A 29 3.40 25.47 -10.60
CA GLY A 29 2.42 25.04 -11.61
C GLY A 29 1.83 23.66 -11.35
N ASP A 30 0.91 23.23 -12.24
CA ASP A 30 0.15 21.96 -12.11
C ASP A 30 0.60 20.88 -13.09
N GLU A 31 1.92 20.75 -13.24
CA GLU A 31 2.52 19.71 -14.07
C GLU A 31 2.84 18.47 -13.23
N ARG A 32 2.18 17.34 -13.54
CA ARG A 32 2.40 16.05 -12.87
C ARG A 32 2.23 16.17 -11.35
N ASN A 33 3.26 15.80 -10.57
CA ASN A 33 3.32 16.05 -9.14
C ASN A 33 4.39 17.07 -8.74
N ILE A 34 4.81 17.94 -9.66
CA ILE A 34 5.77 18.99 -9.34
C ILE A 34 5.21 19.86 -8.21
N GLY A 35 6.05 20.15 -7.22
CA GLY A 35 5.69 20.95 -6.04
C GLY A 35 4.74 20.28 -5.05
N ARG A 36 4.36 19.01 -5.24
CA ARG A 36 3.53 18.26 -4.27
C ARG A 36 4.41 17.52 -3.27
N MET A 37 4.14 17.75 -1.99
CA MET A 37 4.84 17.15 -0.86
C MET A 37 3.80 16.57 0.12
N VAL A 38 4.19 15.58 0.91
CA VAL A 38 3.35 14.98 1.95
C VAL A 38 3.85 15.41 3.34
N TRP A 39 2.96 15.85 4.20
CA TRP A 39 3.28 16.19 5.58
C TRP A 39 3.48 14.91 6.41
N ASP A 40 4.64 14.73 7.04
CA ASP A 40 4.90 13.56 7.91
C ASP A 40 4.47 13.75 9.37
N GLY A 41 4.06 14.98 9.73
CA GLY A 41 3.77 15.39 11.10
C GLY A 41 4.71 16.48 11.62
N ASN A 42 5.91 16.59 11.05
CA ASN A 42 6.94 17.57 11.42
C ASN A 42 7.53 18.31 10.21
N TYR A 43 7.65 17.64 9.07
CA TYR A 43 8.31 18.08 7.85
C TYR A 43 7.45 17.79 6.60
N LEU A 44 7.71 18.57 5.55
CA LEU A 44 7.24 18.29 4.20
C LEU A 44 8.22 17.32 3.53
N VAL A 45 7.69 16.18 3.08
CA VAL A 45 8.46 15.12 2.44
C VAL A 45 8.11 15.07 0.96
N ASP A 46 9.12 15.10 0.11
CA ASP A 46 8.95 14.92 -1.34
C ASP A 46 8.40 13.52 -1.67
N LEU A 47 7.75 13.42 -2.82
CA LEU A 47 7.34 12.13 -3.37
C LEU A 47 8.55 11.30 -3.80
N ASP A 48 8.45 9.98 -3.69
CA ASP A 48 9.49 9.04 -4.11
C ASP A 48 9.36 8.73 -5.61
N TYR A 49 10.45 8.95 -6.35
CA TYR A 49 10.51 8.74 -7.80
C TYR A 49 11.10 7.39 -8.21
N LYS A 50 11.52 6.56 -7.25
CA LYS A 50 12.20 5.27 -7.49
C LYS A 50 11.39 4.23 -8.27
N TYR A 51 10.07 4.38 -8.29
CA TYR A 51 9.16 3.43 -8.93
C TYR A 51 8.25 4.05 -9.98
N SER A 52 8.30 5.38 -10.12
CA SER A 52 7.40 6.15 -10.97
C SER A 52 8.02 7.52 -11.21
N SER A 53 8.15 7.90 -12.47
CA SER A 53 8.60 9.24 -12.84
C SER A 53 7.61 10.34 -12.44
N LEU A 54 6.37 9.99 -12.10
CA LEU A 54 5.41 10.95 -11.56
C LEU A 54 5.59 11.17 -10.05
N GLY A 55 6.22 10.24 -9.34
CA GLY A 55 6.35 10.29 -7.88
C GLY A 55 5.22 9.55 -7.16
N GLU A 56 5.57 8.75 -6.16
CA GLU A 56 4.67 7.98 -5.29
C GLU A 56 4.89 8.41 -3.83
N LEU A 57 4.11 7.86 -2.90
CA LEU A 57 4.32 8.10 -1.48
C LEU A 57 5.72 7.60 -1.05
N SER A 58 6.36 8.31 -0.13
CA SER A 58 7.66 7.90 0.39
C SER A 58 7.55 6.63 1.27
N PRO A 59 8.56 5.73 1.29
CA PRO A 59 8.56 4.53 2.13
C PRO A 59 8.42 4.79 3.64
N TYR A 60 8.69 6.03 4.08
CA TYR A 60 8.50 6.46 5.47
C TYR A 60 7.03 6.40 5.92
N PHE A 61 6.07 6.45 4.99
CA PHE A 61 4.66 6.35 5.31
C PHE A 61 4.19 4.89 5.24
N HIS A 62 3.85 4.31 6.39
CA HIS A 62 3.24 2.99 6.40
C HIS A 62 1.79 3.08 5.87
N SER A 63 1.52 2.54 4.69
CA SER A 63 0.25 2.76 3.99
C SER A 63 -0.98 2.20 4.70
N LEU A 64 -0.82 1.21 5.60
CA LEU A 64 -1.93 0.79 6.46
C LEU A 64 -2.47 1.92 7.37
N ALA A 65 -1.70 2.97 7.63
CA ALA A 65 -2.12 4.09 8.48
C ALA A 65 -3.14 5.03 7.81
N PHE A 66 -3.32 4.89 6.50
CA PHE A 66 -4.15 5.75 5.66
C PHE A 66 -5.14 4.89 4.87
N PRO A 67 -6.35 5.36 4.56
CA PRO A 67 -7.25 4.63 3.67
C PRO A 67 -6.55 4.22 2.34
N PRO A 68 -6.84 3.05 1.76
CA PRO A 68 -6.26 2.67 0.45
C PRO A 68 -6.57 3.67 -0.68
N SER A 69 -7.66 4.43 -0.54
CA SER A 69 -8.09 5.49 -1.45
C SER A 69 -7.58 6.88 -1.09
N TYR A 70 -6.81 7.04 0.00
CA TYR A 70 -6.53 8.33 0.62
C TYR A 70 -5.88 9.35 -0.32
N PHE A 71 -4.99 8.89 -1.20
CA PHE A 71 -4.31 9.74 -2.19
C PHE A 71 -4.91 9.63 -3.60
N HIS A 72 -6.10 9.04 -3.74
CA HIS A 72 -6.71 8.84 -5.05
C HIS A 72 -6.95 10.19 -5.74
N ARG A 73 -6.33 10.39 -6.91
CA ARG A 73 -6.35 11.62 -7.71
C ARG A 73 -5.71 12.86 -7.07
N VAL A 74 -5.23 12.76 -5.83
CA VAL A 74 -4.48 13.83 -5.15
C VAL A 74 -3.01 13.79 -5.60
N ILE A 75 -2.41 12.61 -5.53
CA ILE A 75 -1.09 12.32 -6.12
C ILE A 75 -1.34 11.61 -7.45
N ARG A 76 -0.78 12.15 -8.53
CA ARG A 76 -0.86 11.55 -9.86
C ARG A 76 0.07 10.33 -9.90
N THR A 77 -0.51 9.15 -10.02
CA THR A 77 0.24 7.90 -10.17
C THR A 77 0.66 7.70 -11.61
N GLY A 78 1.89 7.20 -11.84
CA GLY A 78 2.43 6.98 -13.18
C GLY A 78 1.86 5.75 -13.88
N GLU A 79 2.01 5.69 -15.21
CA GLU A 79 1.61 4.52 -15.99
C GLU A 79 2.32 3.26 -15.48
N SER A 80 1.54 2.20 -15.22
CA SER A 80 2.10 0.89 -14.83
C SER A 80 2.67 0.22 -16.06
N THR A 81 3.91 -0.29 -15.99
CA THR A 81 4.58 -1.03 -17.09
C THR A 81 4.01 -2.45 -17.28
N GLY A 82 2.68 -2.57 -17.43
CA GLY A 82 1.98 -3.82 -17.73
C GLY A 82 0.46 -3.65 -17.80
N ASP A 83 -0.11 -4.05 -18.93
CA ASP A 83 -1.50 -4.36 -19.37
C ASP A 83 -2.75 -3.68 -18.78
N ASN A 84 -2.68 -2.90 -17.71
CA ASN A 84 -3.82 -2.14 -17.21
C ASN A 84 -3.51 -0.65 -17.29
N GLN A 85 -4.23 0.03 -18.20
CA GLN A 85 -4.13 1.47 -18.51
C GLN A 85 -4.50 2.39 -17.32
N GLN A 86 -4.74 1.84 -16.12
CA GLN A 86 -5.06 2.61 -14.94
C GLN A 86 -3.89 2.55 -13.94
N ALA A 87 -3.17 3.66 -13.86
CA ALA A 87 -2.09 3.87 -12.89
C ALA A 87 -2.55 3.50 -11.48
N SER A 88 -2.04 2.36 -10.98
CA SER A 88 -2.39 1.84 -9.67
C SER A 88 -1.29 2.20 -8.65
N PRO A 89 -1.66 2.68 -7.45
CA PRO A 89 -0.73 3.28 -6.52
C PRO A 89 0.19 2.23 -5.91
N ILE A 90 1.41 2.66 -5.60
CA ILE A 90 2.35 1.88 -4.79
C ILE A 90 2.09 2.17 -3.32
N VAL A 91 2.08 1.11 -2.52
CA VAL A 91 1.84 1.14 -1.08
C VAL A 91 2.95 0.41 -0.34
N TYR A 92 3.28 0.91 0.84
CA TYR A 92 4.29 0.38 1.74
C TYR A 92 3.61 -0.30 2.92
N VAL A 93 3.51 -1.63 2.85
CA VAL A 93 2.80 -2.49 3.81
C VAL A 93 3.69 -3.66 4.22
N ASP A 94 3.95 -3.78 5.51
CA ASP A 94 4.55 -4.99 6.08
C ASP A 94 3.48 -6.07 6.32
N ILE A 95 3.54 -7.17 5.56
CA ILE A 95 2.59 -8.29 5.68
C ILE A 95 3.10 -9.41 6.59
N SER A 96 4.35 -9.33 7.09
CA SER A 96 4.93 -10.38 7.93
C SER A 96 4.10 -10.77 9.16
N PRO A 97 3.33 -9.86 9.80
CA PRO A 97 2.45 -10.24 10.91
C PRO A 97 1.35 -11.25 10.54
N TRP A 98 1.03 -11.37 9.25
CA TRP A 98 0.02 -12.28 8.72
C TRP A 98 0.63 -13.47 7.96
N GLY A 99 1.96 -13.64 8.02
CA GLY A 99 2.65 -14.66 7.22
C GLY A 99 2.10 -16.07 7.41
N GLN A 100 1.73 -16.47 8.63
CA GLN A 100 1.14 -17.78 8.90
C GLN A 100 -0.23 -17.98 8.21
N GLU A 101 -1.10 -16.97 8.23
CA GLU A 101 -2.39 -17.00 7.53
C GLU A 101 -2.19 -17.07 6.02
N ILE A 102 -1.21 -16.31 5.51
CA ILE A 102 -0.82 -16.33 4.10
C ILE A 102 -0.29 -17.70 3.68
N ALA A 103 0.55 -18.34 4.49
CA ALA A 103 1.08 -19.67 4.20
C ALA A 103 -0.02 -20.73 4.13
N GLN A 104 -0.99 -20.66 5.04
CA GLN A 104 -2.13 -21.59 5.08
C GLN A 104 -3.06 -21.44 3.87
N ASN A 105 -3.22 -20.22 3.36
CA ASN A 105 -4.15 -19.91 2.27
C ASN A 105 -3.49 -19.91 0.87
N LEU A 106 -2.19 -20.25 0.78
CA LEU A 106 -1.43 -20.14 -0.45
C LEU A 106 -1.82 -21.20 -1.48
N GLN A 107 -2.14 -20.75 -2.71
CA GLN A 107 -2.54 -21.60 -3.82
C GLN A 107 -1.88 -21.16 -5.13
N LEU A 108 -1.53 -22.12 -5.99
CA LEU A 108 -1.14 -21.88 -7.38
C LEU A 108 -2.39 -21.99 -8.25
N LEU A 109 -2.75 -20.90 -8.92
CA LEU A 109 -3.96 -20.80 -9.72
C LEU A 109 -3.62 -20.49 -11.19
N GLN A 110 -4.38 -21.09 -12.10
CA GLN A 110 -4.38 -20.72 -13.52
C GLN A 110 -5.43 -19.63 -13.73
N GLU A 111 -5.02 -18.48 -14.23
CA GLU A 111 -5.88 -17.37 -14.59
C GLU A 111 -5.92 -17.20 -16.10
N ARG A 112 -7.13 -17.05 -16.65
CA ARG A 112 -7.34 -16.76 -18.07
C ARG A 112 -7.78 -15.31 -18.18
N GLY A 113 -7.07 -14.54 -18.99
CA GLY A 113 -7.37 -13.14 -19.27
C GLY A 113 -7.28 -12.86 -20.76
N LYS A 114 -7.57 -11.61 -21.13
CA LYS A 114 -7.34 -11.10 -22.48
C LYS A 114 -6.19 -10.12 -22.40
N ALA A 115 -5.19 -10.29 -23.25
CA ALA A 115 -4.12 -9.31 -23.42
C ALA A 115 -4.27 -8.61 -24.76
N GLU A 116 -3.99 -7.31 -24.79
CA GLU A 116 -3.96 -6.53 -26.02
C GLU A 116 -2.57 -6.61 -26.65
N THR A 117 -2.51 -6.99 -27.91
CA THR A 117 -1.27 -6.97 -28.69
C THR A 117 -0.86 -5.54 -29.03
N PRO A 118 0.42 -5.28 -29.39
CA PRO A 118 0.86 -3.96 -29.84
C PRO A 118 0.08 -3.36 -31.02
N HIS A 119 -0.69 -4.19 -31.74
CA HIS A 119 -1.55 -3.77 -32.85
C HIS A 119 -3.04 -3.69 -32.50
N GLY A 120 -3.41 -3.79 -31.22
CA GLY A 120 -4.78 -3.65 -30.73
C GLY A 120 -5.65 -4.92 -30.80
N ALA A 121 -5.11 -6.06 -31.25
CA ALA A 121 -5.83 -7.33 -31.25
C ALA A 121 -5.83 -7.96 -29.85
N LEU A 122 -6.99 -8.44 -29.38
CA LEU A 122 -7.14 -9.13 -28.09
C LEU A 122 -6.88 -10.63 -28.24
N HIS A 123 -5.98 -11.18 -27.43
CA HIS A 123 -5.70 -12.62 -27.37
C HIS A 123 -5.99 -13.19 -26.00
N ASP A 124 -6.51 -14.41 -25.96
CA ASP A 124 -6.66 -15.16 -24.71
C ASP A 124 -5.27 -15.56 -24.21
N VAL A 125 -4.94 -15.12 -23.00
CA VAL A 125 -3.67 -15.40 -22.33
C VAL A 125 -3.95 -16.18 -21.07
N VAL A 126 -3.19 -17.26 -20.90
CA VAL A 126 -3.15 -18.04 -19.67
C VAL A 126 -1.93 -17.60 -18.86
N ARG A 127 -2.16 -17.19 -17.62
CA ARG A 127 -1.08 -16.90 -16.66
C ARG A 127 -1.25 -17.74 -15.41
N TRP A 128 -0.14 -18.18 -14.84
CA TRP A 128 -0.13 -18.80 -13.53
C TRP A 128 0.15 -17.75 -12.46
N VAL A 129 -0.55 -17.81 -11.34
CA VAL A 129 -0.39 -16.88 -10.21
C VAL A 129 -0.36 -17.63 -8.89
N HIS A 130 0.52 -17.21 -7.99
CA HIS A 130 0.45 -17.61 -6.58
C HIS A 130 -0.48 -16.63 -5.87
N ARG A 131 -1.61 -17.12 -5.37
CA ARG A 131 -2.59 -16.32 -4.65
C ARG A 131 -2.68 -16.76 -3.20
N SER A 132 -2.78 -15.80 -2.31
CA SER A 132 -3.14 -16.05 -0.92
C SER A 132 -3.95 -14.86 -0.37
N SER A 133 -4.44 -14.98 0.86
CA SER A 133 -5.16 -13.90 1.53
C SER A 133 -4.99 -13.94 3.04
N PHE A 134 -5.21 -12.80 3.67
CA PHE A 134 -5.26 -12.66 5.12
C PHE A 134 -6.31 -11.64 5.55
N LYS A 135 -6.74 -11.69 6.81
CA LYS A 135 -7.74 -10.78 7.35
C LYS A 135 -7.17 -9.74 8.30
N ILE A 136 -7.48 -8.47 8.03
CA ILE A 136 -7.28 -7.39 8.98
C ILE A 136 -8.59 -7.19 9.73
N ARG A 137 -8.63 -7.66 10.98
CA ARG A 137 -9.81 -7.55 11.84
C ARG A 137 -9.81 -6.23 12.61
N ALA A 138 -10.98 -5.64 12.77
CA ALA A 138 -11.20 -4.58 13.74
C ALA A 138 -10.86 -5.09 15.16
N PRO A 139 -10.42 -4.22 16.09
CA PRO A 139 -10.24 -4.60 17.48
C PRO A 139 -11.54 -5.15 18.08
N ALA A 140 -11.43 -6.15 18.94
CA ALA A 140 -12.58 -6.75 19.61
C ALA A 140 -13.36 -5.67 20.37
N THR A 141 -14.67 -5.59 20.11
CA THR A 141 -15.58 -4.68 20.80
C THR A 141 -15.79 -5.14 22.23
N THR A 142 -15.36 -4.35 23.21
CA THR A 142 -15.85 -4.44 24.59
C THR A 142 -17.32 -4.01 24.66
N GLU A 143 -18.08 -4.52 25.63
CA GLU A 143 -19.54 -4.32 25.71
C GLU A 143 -19.98 -2.84 25.66
N HIS A 144 -19.14 -1.92 26.17
CA HIS A 144 -19.37 -0.47 26.15
C HIS A 144 -19.38 0.18 24.75
N THR A 145 -18.86 -0.49 23.71
CA THR A 145 -18.78 0.03 22.33
C THR A 145 -19.99 -0.31 21.45
N ARG A 146 -20.98 -1.07 21.94
CA ARG A 146 -22.16 -1.47 21.15
C ARG A 146 -23.02 -0.30 20.67
N VAL A 147 -22.96 0.85 21.34
CA VAL A 147 -23.75 2.05 21.00
C VAL A 147 -23.25 2.75 19.72
N HIS A 148 -22.03 2.46 19.26
CA HIS A 148 -21.40 3.12 18.10
C HIS A 148 -21.36 2.26 16.82
N SER A 149 -22.25 1.27 16.67
CA SER A 149 -22.24 0.35 15.51
C SER A 149 -22.46 1.06 14.17
N HIS A 150 -23.44 1.97 14.07
CA HIS A 150 -23.75 2.70 12.83
C HIS A 150 -22.63 3.66 12.38
N LEU A 151 -21.95 4.32 13.32
CA LEU A 151 -20.83 5.21 12.97
C LEU A 151 -19.64 4.43 12.39
N ARG A 152 -19.40 3.20 12.85
CA ARG A 152 -18.31 2.35 12.33
C ARG A 152 -18.56 1.89 10.89
N GLU A 153 -19.82 1.66 10.54
CA GLU A 153 -20.21 1.17 9.22
C GLU A 153 -20.17 2.28 8.15
N TYR A 154 -20.69 3.48 8.47
CA TYR A 154 -20.80 4.57 7.50
C TYR A 154 -19.70 5.63 7.61
N PHE A 155 -19.09 5.81 8.78
CA PHE A 155 -18.08 6.84 9.05
C PHE A 155 -16.83 6.27 9.74
N PRO A 156 -16.14 5.28 9.13
CA PRO A 156 -14.93 4.64 9.69
C PRO A 156 -13.82 5.63 10.09
N HIS A 157 -13.73 6.77 9.41
CA HIS A 157 -12.74 7.82 9.71
C HIS A 157 -12.98 8.53 11.05
N LEU A 158 -14.19 8.46 11.61
CA LEU A 158 -14.53 9.02 12.92
C LEU A 158 -14.17 8.08 14.08
N ILE A 159 -13.75 6.85 13.80
CA ILE A 159 -13.32 5.91 14.85
C ILE A 159 -12.09 6.48 15.58
N PRO A 160 -12.16 6.68 16.92
CA PRO A 160 -11.05 7.20 17.70
C PRO A 160 -9.79 6.33 17.57
N ARG A 161 -8.60 6.94 17.60
CA ARG A 161 -7.32 6.20 17.48
C ARG A 161 -7.18 5.10 18.55
N SER A 162 -7.70 5.31 19.75
CA SER A 162 -7.73 4.32 20.85
C SER A 162 -8.52 3.05 20.52
N GLU A 163 -9.44 3.10 19.55
CA GLU A 163 -10.26 1.98 19.10
C GLU A 163 -9.77 1.37 17.78
N ARG A 164 -8.61 1.82 17.27
CA ARG A 164 -8.01 1.29 16.04
C ARG A 164 -6.99 0.21 16.36
N ARG A 165 -6.82 -0.73 15.44
CA ARG A 165 -5.77 -1.76 15.55
C ARG A 165 -4.41 -1.10 15.35
N ALA A 166 -3.45 -1.32 16.25
CA ALA A 166 -2.08 -0.84 16.04
C ALA A 166 -1.44 -1.53 14.83
N ILE A 167 -0.59 -0.81 14.09
CA ILE A 167 0.23 -1.41 13.05
C ILE A 167 1.32 -2.24 13.76
N PRO A 168 1.43 -3.55 13.47
CA PRO A 168 2.47 -4.36 14.10
C PRO A 168 3.86 -3.78 13.83
N HIS A 169 4.72 -3.79 14.84
CA HIS A 169 6.10 -3.28 14.76
C HIS A 169 6.25 -1.76 14.52
N LEU A 170 5.16 -0.98 14.55
CA LEU A 170 5.20 0.49 14.52
C LEU A 170 4.45 1.10 15.72
N PRO A 171 5.15 1.44 16.82
CA PRO A 171 4.55 2.04 18.01
C PRO A 171 3.81 3.35 17.71
N GLY A 172 2.61 3.52 18.26
CA GLY A 172 1.84 4.76 18.13
C GLY A 172 1.16 4.98 16.78
N VAL A 173 1.34 4.08 15.81
CA VAL A 173 0.68 4.12 14.50
C VAL A 173 -0.41 3.07 14.44
N PHE A 174 -1.57 3.45 13.89
CA PHE A 174 -2.77 2.62 13.86
C PHE A 174 -3.22 2.37 12.43
N ILE A 175 -3.72 1.17 12.16
CA ILE A 175 -4.33 0.79 10.90
C ILE A 175 -5.61 1.62 10.70
N ASP A 176 -5.75 2.24 9.54
CA ASP A 176 -6.97 2.92 9.15
C ASP A 176 -8.11 1.90 8.96
N PRO A 177 -9.31 2.16 9.48
CA PRO A 177 -10.40 1.19 9.41
C PRO A 177 -10.84 0.79 7.99
N HIS A 178 -10.51 1.55 6.94
CA HIS A 178 -10.77 1.14 5.56
C HIS A 178 -9.93 -0.05 5.08
N TRP A 179 -8.90 -0.44 5.85
CA TRP A 179 -8.16 -1.68 5.62
C TRP A 179 -8.82 -2.90 6.28
N TYR A 180 -9.82 -2.71 7.15
CA TYR A 180 -10.49 -3.83 7.80
C TYR A 180 -11.26 -4.66 6.77
N GLY A 181 -11.01 -5.97 6.77
CA GLY A 181 -11.51 -6.87 5.74
C GLY A 181 -10.44 -7.86 5.30
N THR A 182 -10.51 -8.24 4.02
CA THR A 182 -9.61 -9.20 3.41
C THR A 182 -8.56 -8.48 2.57
N VAL A 183 -7.30 -8.84 2.74
CA VAL A 183 -6.24 -8.45 1.81
C VAL A 183 -5.83 -9.69 1.04
N VAL A 184 -5.94 -9.61 -0.29
CA VAL A 184 -5.52 -10.68 -1.22
C VAL A 184 -4.18 -10.29 -1.80
N VAL A 185 -3.22 -11.21 -1.77
CA VAL A 185 -1.89 -11.05 -2.37
C VAL A 185 -1.75 -11.96 -3.58
N GLU A 186 -1.30 -11.40 -4.70
CA GLU A 186 -1.00 -12.14 -5.92
C GLU A 186 0.46 -11.94 -6.33
N ALA A 187 1.21 -13.03 -6.40
CA ALA A 187 2.53 -13.10 -6.99
C ALA A 187 2.48 -13.84 -8.34
N GLU A 188 3.50 -13.61 -9.18
CA GLU A 188 3.70 -14.35 -10.42
C GLU A 188 3.85 -15.86 -10.14
N GLY A 189 3.22 -16.71 -10.94
CA GLY A 189 3.23 -18.17 -10.76
C GLY A 189 4.57 -18.87 -11.01
N THR A 190 5.68 -18.13 -11.08
CA THR A 190 7.04 -18.69 -11.19
C THR A 190 7.60 -19.06 -9.82
N GLN A 191 8.76 -19.71 -9.79
CA GLN A 191 9.46 -20.02 -8.55
C GLN A 191 10.03 -18.75 -7.89
N GLU A 192 10.45 -17.75 -8.68
CA GLU A 192 10.92 -16.47 -8.14
C GLU A 192 9.77 -15.67 -7.52
N GLY A 193 8.59 -15.66 -8.15
CA GLY A 193 7.41 -15.01 -7.59
C GLY A 193 6.96 -15.64 -6.28
N LEU A 194 7.02 -16.98 -6.18
CA LEU A 194 6.78 -17.70 -4.94
C LEU A 194 7.81 -17.33 -3.86
N ALA A 195 9.10 -17.31 -4.22
CA ALA A 195 10.19 -16.99 -3.30
C ALA A 195 10.03 -15.57 -2.73
N ASP A 196 9.74 -14.58 -3.58
CA ASP A 196 9.51 -13.19 -3.19
C ASP A 196 8.32 -13.08 -2.23
N LEU A 197 7.21 -13.79 -2.49
CA LEU A 197 6.06 -13.82 -1.59
C LEU A 197 6.38 -14.46 -0.23
N GLN A 198 7.11 -15.58 -0.22
CA GLN A 198 7.52 -16.25 1.02
C GLN A 198 8.44 -15.38 1.86
N GLU A 199 9.39 -14.69 1.23
CA GLU A 199 10.32 -13.80 1.92
C GLU A 199 9.59 -12.64 2.63
N ARG A 200 8.53 -12.12 1.99
CA ARG A 200 7.67 -11.04 2.53
C ARG A 200 6.86 -11.47 3.75
N CYS A 201 6.59 -12.75 3.91
CA CYS A 201 5.83 -13.29 5.04
C CYS A 201 6.62 -13.30 6.35
N GLY A 202 7.92 -13.00 6.31
CA GLY A 202 8.76 -12.92 7.50
C GLY A 202 9.41 -14.25 7.90
N PRO A 203 10.33 -14.19 8.87
CA PRO A 203 11.15 -15.34 9.26
C PRO A 203 10.31 -16.45 9.91
N GLY A 204 10.66 -17.71 9.64
CA GLY A 204 10.07 -18.88 10.29
C GLY A 204 8.66 -19.27 9.81
N VAL A 205 8.08 -18.54 8.84
CA VAL A 205 6.79 -18.89 8.26
C VAL A 205 6.90 -20.01 7.23
N PHE A 206 7.92 -19.93 6.36
CA PHE A 206 8.22 -20.95 5.37
C PHE A 206 9.56 -21.63 5.68
N PRO A 207 9.78 -22.88 5.23
CA PRO A 207 11.07 -23.55 5.39
C PRO A 207 12.24 -22.73 4.82
N PRO A 208 13.41 -22.71 5.48
CA PRO A 208 14.56 -21.95 5.01
C PRO A 208 15.03 -22.48 3.65
N ARG A 209 15.28 -21.56 2.70
CA ARG A 209 15.88 -21.89 1.41
C ARG A 209 17.41 -21.77 1.49
N PRO A 210 18.18 -22.63 0.78
CA PRO A 210 19.64 -22.62 0.81
C PRO A 210 20.29 -21.27 0.42
N GLU A 211 19.61 -20.45 -0.37
CA GLU A 211 20.15 -19.22 -0.97
C GLU A 211 20.00 -17.95 -0.10
N ALA A 212 19.27 -18.01 1.02
CA ALA A 212 18.83 -16.82 1.77
C ALA A 212 19.88 -16.19 2.73
N ILE A 213 21.12 -16.68 2.76
CA ILE A 213 22.08 -16.39 3.85
C ILE A 213 22.81 -15.04 3.67
N THR A 214 22.80 -14.41 2.49
CA THR A 214 23.70 -13.27 2.18
C THR A 214 23.04 -11.88 2.05
N GLY A 215 21.71 -11.74 2.14
CA GLY A 215 20.98 -10.53 1.72
C GLY A 215 20.27 -9.68 2.79
N ILE A 216 20.51 -9.92 4.08
CA ILE A 216 19.60 -9.54 5.18
C ILE A 216 19.31 -8.02 5.30
N ALA A 217 20.25 -7.14 4.93
CA ALA A 217 20.10 -5.70 5.15
C ALA A 217 19.40 -4.92 4.01
N LYS A 218 19.51 -5.36 2.74
CA LYS A 218 18.88 -4.68 1.59
C LYS A 218 17.45 -5.17 1.28
N GLY A 219 17.03 -6.29 1.87
CA GLY A 219 15.72 -6.93 1.58
C GLY A 219 14.53 -6.38 2.36
N VAL A 220 14.74 -5.74 3.53
CA VAL A 220 13.65 -5.36 4.44
C VAL A 220 12.69 -4.35 3.80
N GLU A 221 13.23 -3.33 3.13
CA GLU A 221 12.39 -2.35 2.43
C GLU A 221 11.62 -2.99 1.28
N ARG A 222 12.29 -3.79 0.44
CA ARG A 222 11.68 -4.46 -0.73
C ARG A 222 10.45 -5.27 -0.33
N ARG A 223 10.49 -5.94 0.82
CA ARG A 223 9.39 -6.80 1.30
C ARG A 223 8.09 -6.04 1.58
N ARG A 224 8.19 -4.73 1.80
CA ARG A 224 7.05 -3.87 2.14
C ARG A 224 6.39 -3.25 0.93
N ILE A 225 6.90 -3.46 -0.28
CA ILE A 225 6.49 -2.66 -1.44
C ILE A 225 5.50 -3.44 -2.29
N TRP A 226 4.30 -2.89 -2.42
CA TRP A 226 3.17 -3.52 -3.11
C TRP A 226 2.52 -2.53 -4.05
N ARG A 227 1.92 -3.04 -5.13
CA ARG A 227 1.00 -2.28 -5.95
C ARG A 227 -0.42 -2.76 -5.66
N VAL A 228 -1.34 -1.83 -5.49
CA VAL A 228 -2.77 -2.16 -5.40
C VAL A 228 -3.26 -2.62 -6.78
N ILE A 229 -4.03 -3.70 -6.85
CA ILE A 229 -4.69 -4.13 -8.09
C ILE A 229 -6.11 -3.57 -8.05
N ARG A 230 -6.27 -2.35 -8.59
CA ARG A 230 -7.53 -1.61 -8.48
C ARG A 230 -8.70 -2.36 -9.12
N GLU A 231 -8.45 -3.02 -10.24
CA GLU A 231 -9.48 -3.68 -11.05
C GLU A 231 -10.10 -4.90 -10.34
N LYS A 232 -9.37 -5.47 -9.36
CA LYS A 232 -9.85 -6.58 -8.53
C LYS A 232 -10.33 -6.13 -7.14
N SER A 233 -9.89 -4.96 -6.69
CA SER A 233 -10.20 -4.45 -5.35
C SER A 233 -11.64 -3.92 -5.26
N ARG A 234 -12.27 -4.15 -4.12
CA ARG A 234 -13.64 -3.72 -3.79
C ARG A 234 -13.75 -3.37 -2.31
N PRO A 235 -14.79 -2.64 -1.85
CA PRO A 235 -14.97 -2.37 -0.43
C PRO A 235 -14.88 -3.66 0.41
N GLY A 236 -14.03 -3.65 1.44
CA GLY A 236 -13.77 -4.81 2.30
C GLY A 236 -12.83 -5.88 1.73
N GLU A 237 -12.34 -5.74 0.50
CA GLU A 237 -11.38 -6.65 -0.13
C GLU A 237 -10.37 -5.90 -1.02
N ILE A 238 -9.11 -5.85 -0.58
CA ILE A 238 -8.04 -5.12 -1.27
C ILE A 238 -7.06 -6.12 -1.87
N TRP A 239 -6.75 -5.95 -3.14
CA TRP A 239 -5.82 -6.81 -3.86
C TRP A 239 -4.47 -6.12 -4.00
N LEU A 240 -3.40 -6.85 -3.71
CA LEU A 240 -2.02 -6.37 -3.76
C LEU A 240 -1.18 -7.33 -4.61
N ARG A 241 -0.22 -6.78 -5.35
CA ARG A 241 0.86 -7.55 -5.97
C ARG A 241 2.22 -7.00 -5.58
N PRO A 242 3.26 -7.82 -5.46
CA PRO A 242 4.63 -7.33 -5.31
C PRO A 242 5.01 -6.38 -6.45
N VAL A 243 5.70 -5.29 -6.12
CA VAL A 243 6.38 -4.45 -7.13
C VAL A 243 7.68 -5.14 -7.52
N ARG A 244 7.86 -5.40 -8.82
CA ARG A 244 9.03 -6.11 -9.34
C ARG A 244 10.20 -5.17 -9.55
N GLU A 245 11.41 -5.73 -9.59
CA GLU A 245 12.63 -4.96 -9.81
C GLU A 245 12.65 -4.24 -11.16
N LYS A 246 12.08 -4.85 -12.21
CA LYS A 246 11.89 -4.24 -13.53
C LYS A 246 10.94 -3.03 -13.54
N GLU A 247 10.16 -2.82 -12.48
CA GLU A 247 9.26 -1.68 -12.32
C GLU A 247 9.93 -0.54 -11.53
N ARG A 248 11.21 -0.68 -11.14
CA ARG A 248 12.01 0.39 -10.55
C ARG A 248 12.57 1.24 -11.68
N VAL A 249 12.43 2.56 -11.56
CA VAL A 249 12.91 3.57 -12.51
C VAL A 249 14.26 4.10 -12.07
#